data_AF-A0A562V9P6-F1
#
_entry.id   AF-A0A562V9P6-F1
#
_cell.length_a   1.000
_cell.length_b   1.000
_cell.length_c   1.000
_cell.angle_alpha   90.00
_cell.angle_beta   90.00
_cell.angle_gamma   90.00
#
_symmetry.space_group_name_H-M   'P 1'
#
loop_
_entity.id
_entity.type
_entity.pdbx_description
1 polymer ?
#
loop_
_entity_poly.entity_id
_entity_poly.type
_entity_poly.pdbx_seq_one_letter_code
_entity_poly.pdbx_strand_id
1 'polypeptide(L)'
;MATDKRSVSRRGETEGSPVKSAERTVRILETLAASTDRLTLSRLQELTGYPRSSLHALVRTLRDLKWIEADDSGSAFGVGPHALLSGTSYLDRDPALPFAHETLEDLRAELGYTIHYARRDDAHVLYLASRESRDSVRIVSRVGRRLPAHLTALGQALLAQLTESEVAQILPGELESYTAATITDHDALHAELEQVRVRGWAAEREQGTAGVACVAATVDYRIPATDAISCSMPIQLAAPDELDRVGRVLTTHTHRLAATLRRHGIR
;
A
#
# COMPACT_ATOMS: atom_id res chain seq x y z
N MET A 1 -53.75 -17.77 29.56
CA MET A 1 -53.08 -18.07 28.27
C MET A 1 -52.59 -16.74 27.71
N ALA A 2 -51.39 -16.19 27.96
CA ALA A 2 -50.04 -16.75 28.17
C ALA A 2 -49.50 -17.54 26.98
N THR A 3 -48.87 -16.84 26.02
CA THR A 3 -47.69 -17.17 25.17
C THR A 3 -47.71 -16.28 23.92
N ASP A 4 -46.63 -15.78 23.33
CA ASP A 4 -45.20 -15.76 23.64
C ASP A 4 -44.58 -14.67 22.72
N LYS A 5 -43.96 -13.65 23.29
CA LYS A 5 -43.13 -12.67 22.57
C LYS A 5 -41.68 -13.18 22.65
N ARG A 6 -41.20 -13.87 21.62
CA ARG A 6 -39.76 -14.12 21.41
C ARG A 6 -39.21 -13.01 20.53
N SER A 7 -38.63 -11.94 21.07
CA SER A 7 -37.26 -11.84 21.57
C SER A 7 -36.21 -12.27 20.55
N VAL A 8 -36.05 -11.48 19.48
CA VAL A 8 -34.81 -11.49 18.70
C VAL A 8 -33.74 -10.77 19.53
N SER A 9 -32.99 -11.57 20.28
CA SER A 9 -31.82 -11.15 21.04
C SER A 9 -30.78 -10.57 20.08
N ARG A 10 -30.43 -9.30 20.30
CA ARG A 10 -29.20 -8.67 19.79
C ARG A 10 -28.01 -9.48 20.33
N ARG A 11 -27.33 -10.22 19.46
CA ARG A 11 -25.98 -10.75 19.72
C ARG A 11 -24.97 -9.76 19.16
N GLY A 12 -24.02 -9.33 19.99
CA GLY A 12 -22.75 -8.82 19.49
C GLY A 12 -22.20 -7.51 20.10
N GLU A 13 -22.42 -7.21 21.37
CA GLU A 13 -21.55 -6.26 22.10
C GLU A 13 -20.76 -7.04 23.15
N THR A 14 -19.54 -7.45 22.81
CA THR A 14 -18.35 -7.50 23.69
C THR A 14 -17.14 -7.96 22.86
N GLU A 15 -16.68 -7.13 21.93
CA GLU A 15 -15.23 -7.02 21.68
C GLU A 15 -14.71 -5.99 22.68
N GLY A 16 -13.75 -6.37 23.51
CA GLY A 16 -13.21 -5.47 24.53
C GLY A 16 -12.61 -4.23 23.87
N SER A 17 -12.97 -3.03 24.36
CA SER A 17 -12.37 -1.77 23.91
C SER A 17 -10.84 -1.90 23.90
N PRO A 18 -10.15 -1.42 22.85
CA PRO A 18 -8.70 -1.44 22.78
C PRO A 18 -8.06 -0.86 24.04
N VAL A 19 -6.95 -1.46 24.49
CA VAL A 19 -6.16 -0.93 25.61
C VAL A 19 -5.58 0.42 25.18
N LYS A 20 -6.15 1.51 25.72
CA LYS A 20 -5.86 2.88 25.28
C LYS A 20 -4.37 3.22 25.21
N SER A 21 -3.55 2.73 26.15
CA SER A 21 -2.11 2.98 26.12
C SER A 21 -1.42 2.30 24.93
N ALA A 22 -1.76 1.04 24.64
CA ALA A 22 -1.21 0.31 23.50
C ALA A 22 -1.61 0.97 22.17
N GLU A 23 -2.89 1.33 22.02
CA GLU A 23 -3.38 2.05 20.84
C GLU A 23 -2.62 3.36 20.62
N ARG A 24 -2.50 4.19 21.66
CA ARG A 24 -1.79 5.48 21.58
C ARG A 24 -0.33 5.31 21.19
N THR A 25 0.35 4.28 21.72
CA THR A 25 1.73 3.97 21.38
C THR A 25 1.89 3.66 19.89
N VAL A 26 0.99 2.83 19.33
CA VAL A 26 0.99 2.52 17.88
C VAL A 26 0.73 3.79 17.06
N ARG A 27 -0.28 4.59 17.41
CA ARG A 27 -0.59 5.82 16.67
C ARG A 27 0.54 6.84 16.69
N ILE A 28 1.30 6.94 17.78
CA ILE A 28 2.49 7.80 17.84
C ILE A 28 3.56 7.34 16.83
N LEU A 29 3.82 6.03 16.75
CA LEU A 29 4.77 5.47 15.79
C LEU A 29 4.33 5.72 14.34
N GLU A 30 3.05 5.51 14.04
CA GLU A 30 2.48 5.79 12.71
C GLU A 30 2.59 7.27 12.34
N THR A 31 2.31 8.16 13.30
CA THR A 31 2.43 9.62 13.11
C THR A 31 3.87 10.03 12.80
N LEU A 32 4.85 9.45 13.50
CA LEU A 32 6.26 9.68 13.24
C LEU A 32 6.70 9.11 11.90
N ALA A 33 6.23 7.92 11.53
CA ALA A 33 6.56 7.26 10.26
C ALA A 33 5.96 7.97 9.04
N ALA A 34 4.81 8.64 9.19
CA ALA A 34 4.18 9.42 8.14
C ALA A 34 4.86 10.78 7.90
N SER A 35 5.68 11.26 8.83
CA SER A 35 6.37 12.54 8.73
C SER A 35 7.72 12.41 8.01
N THR A 36 8.02 13.35 7.11
CA THR A 36 9.36 13.48 6.50
C THR A 36 10.40 14.04 7.47
N ASP A 37 9.94 14.82 8.45
CA ASP A 37 10.78 15.49 9.44
C ASP A 37 10.59 14.89 10.83
N ARG A 38 11.58 15.06 11.71
CA ARG A 38 11.43 14.74 13.13
C ARG A 38 10.38 15.66 13.76
N LEU A 39 9.55 15.11 14.64
CA LEU A 39 8.45 15.83 15.28
C LEU A 39 8.76 16.14 16.74
N THR A 40 8.52 17.39 17.16
CA THR A 40 8.59 17.76 18.58
C THR A 40 7.42 17.19 19.37
N LEU A 41 7.54 17.18 20.69
CA LEU A 41 6.44 16.76 21.57
C LEU A 41 5.17 17.61 21.38
N SER A 42 5.33 18.92 21.13
CA SER A 42 4.18 19.81 20.86
C SER A 42 3.50 19.46 19.55
N ARG A 43 4.27 19.17 18.50
CA ARG A 43 3.71 18.78 17.21
C ARG A 43 3.01 17.42 17.27
N LEU A 44 3.59 16.46 17.99
CA LEU A 44 2.92 15.19 18.26
C LEU A 44 1.62 15.38 19.05
N GLN A 45 1.60 16.30 20.02
CA GLN A 45 0.38 16.62 20.77
C GLN A 45 -0.71 17.20 19.87
N GLU A 46 -0.37 18.12 18.98
CA GLU A 46 -1.30 18.71 18.01
C GLU A 46 -1.89 17.66 17.07
N LEU A 47 -1.05 16.76 16.55
CA LEU A 47 -1.48 15.73 15.58
C LEU A 47 -2.29 14.61 16.21
N THR A 48 -1.98 14.23 17.45
CA THR A 48 -2.62 13.08 18.12
C THR A 48 -3.76 13.47 19.07
N GLY A 49 -3.79 14.73 19.52
CA GLY A 49 -4.74 15.20 20.54
C GLY A 49 -4.52 14.63 21.94
N TYR A 50 -3.39 13.94 22.19
CA TYR A 50 -3.16 13.27 23.47
C TYR A 50 -2.70 14.25 24.58
N PRO A 51 -3.12 14.06 25.84
CA PRO A 51 -2.66 14.89 26.95
C PRO A 51 -1.14 14.86 27.09
N ARG A 52 -0.52 16.02 27.31
CA ARG A 52 0.94 16.19 27.38
C ARG A 52 1.64 15.22 28.34
N SER A 53 1.07 14.99 29.52
CA SER A 53 1.63 14.06 30.52
C SER A 53 1.66 12.62 30.04
N SER A 54 0.59 12.16 29.38
CA SER A 54 0.52 10.83 28.78
C SER A 54 1.47 10.68 27.60
N LEU A 55 1.48 11.67 26.70
CA LEU A 55 2.35 11.67 25.53
C LEU A 55 3.83 11.62 25.93
N HIS A 56 4.24 12.41 26.93
CA HIS A 56 5.61 12.38 27.45
C HIS A 56 6.00 11.00 27.99
N ALA A 57 5.12 10.33 28.75
CA ALA A 57 5.38 9.00 29.26
C ALA A 57 5.54 7.96 28.12
N LEU A 58 4.65 8.01 27.11
CA LEU A 58 4.68 7.09 25.97
C LEU A 58 5.92 7.31 25.09
N VAL A 59 6.26 8.56 24.77
CA VAL A 59 7.46 8.92 23.99
C VAL A 59 8.72 8.46 24.72
N ARG A 60 8.82 8.69 26.03
CA ARG A 60 9.94 8.17 26.83
C ARG A 60 10.04 6.65 26.74
N THR A 61 8.95 5.92 26.95
CA THR A 61 8.93 4.46 26.85
C THR A 61 9.35 3.97 25.47
N LEU A 62 8.80 4.56 24.39
CA LEU A 62 9.16 4.20 23.01
C LEU A 62 10.65 4.45 22.72
N ARG A 63 11.21 5.53 23.24
CA ARG A 63 12.62 5.88 23.09
C ARG A 63 13.52 4.90 23.85
N ASP A 64 13.16 4.58 25.09
CA ASP A 64 13.91 3.64 25.93
C ASP A 64 13.90 2.22 25.31
N LEU A 65 12.80 1.87 24.61
CA LEU A 65 12.68 0.64 23.81
C LEU A 65 13.22 0.75 22.38
N LYS A 66 13.83 1.88 21.99
CA LYS A 66 14.45 2.16 20.67
C LYS A 66 13.51 2.07 19.46
N TRP A 67 12.21 2.18 19.69
CA TRP A 67 11.20 2.29 18.64
C TRP A 67 11.12 3.70 18.05
N ILE A 68 11.52 4.70 18.83
CA ILE A 68 11.76 6.06 18.38
C ILE A 68 13.15 6.51 18.83
N GLU A 69 13.66 7.55 18.19
CA GLU A 69 14.91 8.20 18.54
C GLU A 69 14.73 9.72 18.56
N ALA A 70 15.51 10.40 19.38
CA ALA A 70 15.52 11.86 19.42
C ALA A 70 16.67 12.39 18.56
N ASP A 71 16.55 13.63 18.11
CA ASP A 71 17.67 14.39 17.57
C ASP A 71 18.72 14.69 18.65
N ASP A 72 19.84 15.31 18.26
CA ASP A 72 20.94 15.63 19.18
C ASP A 72 20.50 16.56 20.34
N SER A 73 19.49 17.40 20.11
CA SER A 73 18.93 18.28 21.14
C SER A 73 17.99 17.56 22.11
N GLY A 74 17.54 16.34 21.77
CA GLY A 74 16.56 15.58 22.54
C GLY A 74 15.12 16.09 22.43
N SER A 75 14.84 17.02 21.52
CA SER A 75 13.57 17.76 21.46
C SER A 75 12.64 17.32 20.32
N ALA A 76 13.19 16.71 19.27
CA ALA A 76 12.44 16.21 18.13
C ALA A 76 12.67 14.70 17.94
N PHE A 77 11.60 13.97 17.66
CA PHE A 77 11.58 12.52 17.62
C PHE A 77 11.36 12.01 16.20
N GLY A 78 11.97 10.89 15.85
CA GLY A 78 11.76 10.15 14.61
C GLY A 78 11.64 8.64 14.88
N VAL A 79 11.34 7.87 13.84
CA VAL A 79 11.30 6.40 13.92
C VAL A 79 12.70 5.86 14.25
N GLY A 80 12.77 4.96 15.23
CA GLY A 80 14.02 4.34 15.68
C GLY A 80 14.30 2.99 15.01
N PRO A 81 15.50 2.43 15.20
CA PRO A 81 15.96 1.22 14.50
C PRO A 81 15.15 -0.04 14.77
N HIS A 82 14.48 -0.16 15.93
CA HIS A 82 13.64 -1.34 16.20
C HIS A 82 12.41 -1.43 15.30
N ALA A 83 11.91 -0.29 14.79
CA ALA A 83 10.85 -0.30 13.81
C ALA A 83 11.32 -0.90 12.48
N LEU A 84 12.56 -0.60 12.05
CA LEU A 84 13.16 -1.20 10.85
C LEU A 84 13.31 -2.72 11.01
N LEU A 85 13.91 -3.18 12.12
CA LEU A 85 14.09 -4.62 12.39
C LEU A 85 12.77 -5.38 12.42
N SER A 86 11.72 -4.75 12.96
CA SER A 86 10.37 -5.34 12.99
C SER A 86 9.76 -5.37 11.60
N GLY A 87 9.91 -4.29 10.83
CA GLY A 87 9.41 -4.19 9.45
C GLY A 87 10.08 -5.19 8.51
N THR A 88 11.40 -5.37 8.59
CA THR A 88 12.11 -6.35 7.74
C THR A 88 11.64 -7.78 7.99
N SER A 89 11.25 -8.11 9.23
CA SER A 89 10.72 -9.45 9.54
C SER A 89 9.43 -9.81 8.80
N TYR A 90 8.63 -8.81 8.39
CA TYR A 90 7.47 -9.02 7.52
C TYR A 90 7.91 -9.43 6.11
N LEU A 91 8.92 -8.74 5.57
CA LEU A 91 9.47 -9.01 4.23
C LEU A 91 10.20 -10.36 4.18
N ASP A 92 11.01 -10.67 5.18
CA ASP A 92 11.81 -11.90 5.25
C ASP A 92 10.95 -13.17 5.30
N ARG A 93 9.71 -13.04 5.79
CA ARG A 93 8.75 -14.16 5.89
C ARG A 93 7.88 -14.32 4.66
N ASP A 94 7.96 -13.41 3.69
CA ASP A 94 7.16 -13.51 2.48
C ASP A 94 7.82 -14.48 1.48
N PRO A 95 7.22 -15.66 1.24
CA PRO A 95 7.84 -16.67 0.39
C PRO A 95 7.84 -16.29 -1.10
N ALA A 96 7.01 -15.33 -1.52
CA ALA A 96 6.94 -14.88 -2.91
C ALA A 96 8.00 -13.83 -3.24
N LEU A 97 8.48 -13.10 -2.24
CA LEU A 97 9.37 -11.96 -2.42
C LEU A 97 10.72 -12.30 -3.11
N PRO A 98 11.40 -13.43 -2.83
CA PRO A 98 12.61 -13.80 -3.56
C PRO A 98 12.37 -13.96 -5.08
N PHE A 99 11.29 -14.62 -5.48
CA PHE A 99 10.92 -14.80 -6.90
C PHE A 99 10.46 -13.49 -7.54
N ALA A 100 9.76 -12.65 -6.78
CA ALA A 100 9.38 -11.32 -7.23
C ALA A 100 10.64 -10.48 -7.51
N HIS A 101 11.67 -10.53 -6.65
CA HIS A 101 12.91 -9.80 -6.88
C HIS A 101 13.63 -10.14 -8.18
N GLU A 102 13.67 -11.42 -8.56
CA GLU A 102 14.21 -11.86 -9.85
C GLU A 102 13.36 -11.31 -11.00
N THR A 103 12.04 -11.44 -10.92
CA THR A 103 11.10 -10.94 -11.94
C THR A 103 11.18 -9.43 -12.12
N LEU A 104 11.34 -8.67 -11.03
CA LEU A 104 11.50 -7.21 -11.08
C LEU A 104 12.79 -6.81 -11.79
N GLU A 105 13.87 -7.56 -11.63
CA GLU A 105 15.14 -7.28 -12.29
C GLU A 105 15.07 -7.59 -13.80
N ASP A 106 14.44 -8.71 -14.18
CA ASP A 106 14.18 -9.06 -15.58
C ASP A 106 13.33 -7.98 -16.28
N LEU A 107 12.23 -7.58 -15.64
CA LEU A 107 11.35 -6.52 -16.15
C LEU A 107 12.08 -5.18 -16.28
N ARG A 108 12.90 -4.82 -15.29
CA ARG A 108 13.69 -3.58 -15.32
C ARG A 108 14.71 -3.62 -16.47
N ALA A 109 15.35 -4.76 -16.70
CA ALA A 109 16.31 -4.94 -17.78
C ALA A 109 15.65 -4.86 -19.17
N GLU A 110 14.43 -5.38 -19.31
CA GLU A 110 13.68 -5.38 -20.57
C GLU A 110 13.02 -4.05 -20.89
N LEU A 111 12.42 -3.39 -19.89
CA LEU A 111 11.62 -2.17 -20.07
C LEU A 111 12.41 -0.88 -19.82
N GLY A 112 13.52 -0.94 -19.06
CA GLY A 112 14.32 0.25 -18.71
C GLY A 112 13.66 1.18 -17.69
N TYR A 113 12.46 0.88 -17.21
CA TYR A 113 11.70 1.70 -16.26
C TYR A 113 11.76 1.18 -14.83
N THR A 114 11.22 1.94 -13.88
CA THR A 114 11.16 1.51 -12.47
C THR A 114 10.05 0.50 -12.28
N ILE A 115 10.36 -0.62 -11.63
CA ILE A 115 9.41 -1.70 -11.39
C ILE A 115 9.14 -1.84 -9.90
N HIS A 116 7.87 -2.02 -9.52
CA HIS A 116 7.44 -2.20 -8.13
C HIS A 116 6.67 -3.51 -7.98
N TYR A 117 6.82 -4.15 -6.82
CA TYR A 117 5.97 -5.26 -6.37
C TYR A 117 5.21 -4.81 -5.12
N ALA A 118 3.89 -4.99 -5.14
CA ALA A 118 3.02 -4.56 -4.05
C ALA A 118 1.94 -5.60 -3.74
N ARG A 119 1.40 -5.50 -2.53
CA ARG A 119 0.29 -6.31 -2.02
C ARG A 119 -0.88 -5.41 -1.66
N ARG A 120 -2.11 -5.87 -1.91
CA ARG A 120 -3.34 -5.22 -1.45
C ARG A 120 -3.41 -5.27 0.07
N ASP A 121 -3.65 -4.11 0.67
CA ASP A 121 -3.89 -3.91 2.10
C ASP A 121 -5.19 -3.10 2.22
N ASP A 122 -6.33 -3.80 2.27
CA ASP A 122 -7.67 -3.21 2.17
C ASP A 122 -7.80 -2.19 1.02
N ALA A 123 -8.10 -0.93 1.34
CA ALA A 123 -8.26 0.18 0.39
C ALA A 123 -6.94 0.72 -0.16
N HIS A 124 -5.83 0.05 0.13
CA HIS A 124 -4.49 0.52 -0.18
C HIS A 124 -3.65 -0.58 -0.84
N VAL A 125 -2.48 -0.19 -1.31
CA VAL A 125 -1.40 -1.08 -1.73
C VAL A 125 -0.14 -0.80 -0.91
N LEU A 126 0.44 -1.86 -0.36
CA LEU A 126 1.70 -1.85 0.36
C LEU A 126 2.84 -2.28 -0.58
N TYR A 127 3.83 -1.42 -0.74
CA TYR A 127 4.98 -1.68 -1.61
C TYR A 127 6.00 -2.55 -0.87
N LEU A 128 6.26 -3.74 -1.41
CA LEU A 128 7.13 -4.74 -0.77
C LEU A 128 8.53 -4.78 -1.38
N ALA A 129 8.66 -4.53 -2.69
CA ALA A 129 9.93 -4.47 -3.38
C ALA A 129 9.93 -3.45 -4.52
N SER A 130 11.13 -2.98 -4.89
CA SER A 130 11.32 -2.05 -6.01
C SER A 130 12.66 -2.30 -6.70
N ARG A 131 12.70 -1.99 -8.01
CA ARG A 131 13.90 -1.96 -8.85
C ARG A 131 13.87 -0.68 -9.67
N GLU A 132 14.69 0.29 -9.29
CA GLU A 132 14.74 1.63 -9.88
C GLU A 132 15.37 1.60 -11.28
N SER A 133 14.84 2.39 -12.21
CA SER A 133 15.44 2.59 -13.54
C SER A 133 16.89 3.07 -13.45
N ARG A 134 17.74 2.66 -14.41
CA ARG A 134 19.14 3.11 -14.50
C ARG A 134 19.27 4.59 -14.88
N ASP A 135 18.27 5.12 -15.58
CA ASP A 135 18.32 6.45 -16.17
C ASP A 135 17.49 7.48 -15.39
N SER A 136 16.80 7.07 -14.32
CA SER A 136 15.98 8.00 -13.52
C SER A 136 16.81 8.77 -12.51
N VAL A 137 16.90 10.09 -12.69
CA VAL A 137 17.58 11.01 -11.75
C VAL A 137 16.83 11.13 -10.42
N ARG A 138 15.54 10.79 -10.36
CA ARG A 138 14.73 10.82 -9.14
C ARG A 138 13.57 9.83 -9.19
N ILE A 139 13.76 8.63 -8.65
CA ILE A 139 12.64 7.84 -8.12
C ILE A 139 13.12 7.25 -6.79
N VAL A 140 12.54 7.72 -5.68
CA VAL A 140 12.85 7.21 -4.33
C VAL A 140 12.13 5.87 -4.16
N SER A 141 12.84 4.83 -3.73
CA SER A 141 12.26 3.56 -3.31
C SER A 141 10.98 3.78 -2.48
N ARG A 142 9.90 3.11 -2.91
CA ARG A 142 8.60 3.15 -2.25
C ARG A 142 8.42 2.02 -1.23
N VAL A 143 9.42 1.15 -1.03
CA VAL A 143 9.30 0.00 -0.12
C VAL A 143 8.87 0.45 1.28
N GLY A 144 7.87 -0.22 1.84
CA GLY A 144 7.26 0.13 3.12
C GLY A 144 6.24 1.27 3.07
N ARG A 145 6.06 1.93 1.92
CA ARG A 145 4.98 2.91 1.73
C ARG A 145 3.67 2.22 1.42
N ARG A 146 2.59 2.84 1.88
CA ARG A 146 1.21 2.46 1.62
C ARG A 146 0.51 3.59 0.88
N LEU A 147 -0.09 3.29 -0.28
CA LEU A 147 -0.80 4.28 -1.11
C LEU A 147 -2.24 3.84 -1.37
N PRO A 148 -3.20 4.76 -1.56
CA PRO A 148 -4.58 4.41 -1.88
C PRO A 148 -4.67 3.57 -3.15
N ALA A 149 -5.50 2.53 -3.12
CA ALA A 149 -5.64 1.59 -4.23
C ALA A 149 -6.34 2.24 -5.44
N HIS A 150 -7.29 3.15 -5.21
CA HIS A 150 -8.10 3.78 -6.26
C HIS A 150 -7.28 4.61 -7.25
N LEU A 151 -6.14 5.16 -6.82
CA LEU A 151 -5.33 6.08 -7.64
C LEU A 151 -4.06 5.44 -8.22
N THR A 152 -3.72 4.20 -7.84
CA THR A 152 -2.50 3.54 -8.33
C THR A 152 -2.84 2.49 -9.35
N ALA A 153 -2.02 2.34 -10.40
CA ALA A 153 -2.18 1.22 -11.34
C ALA A 153 -2.15 -0.15 -10.62
N LEU A 154 -1.26 -0.32 -9.62
CA LEU A 154 -1.21 -1.52 -8.77
C LEU A 154 -2.56 -1.80 -8.09
N GLY A 155 -3.12 -0.78 -7.45
CA GLY A 155 -4.38 -0.89 -6.72
C GLY A 155 -5.56 -1.13 -7.65
N GLN A 156 -5.65 -0.43 -8.77
CA GLN A 156 -6.69 -0.66 -9.78
C GLN A 156 -6.62 -2.07 -10.37
N ALA A 157 -5.41 -2.59 -10.65
CA ALA A 157 -5.24 -3.98 -11.10
C ALA A 157 -5.78 -4.99 -10.06
N LEU A 158 -5.50 -4.75 -8.78
CA LEU A 158 -5.94 -5.62 -7.67
C LEU A 158 -7.44 -5.47 -7.36
N LEU A 159 -7.99 -4.26 -7.42
CA LEU A 159 -9.42 -3.98 -7.22
C LEU A 159 -10.26 -4.57 -8.37
N ALA A 160 -9.72 -4.61 -9.59
CA ALA A 160 -10.40 -5.23 -10.73
C ALA A 160 -10.63 -6.74 -10.55
N GLN A 161 -9.88 -7.41 -9.66
CA GLN A 161 -10.10 -8.82 -9.29
C GLN A 161 -11.29 -9.02 -8.35
N LEU A 162 -11.81 -7.94 -7.78
CA LEU A 162 -12.93 -7.96 -6.85
C LEU A 162 -14.24 -7.64 -7.57
N THR A 163 -15.34 -8.10 -7.00
CA THR A 163 -16.69 -7.68 -7.37
C THR A 163 -16.93 -6.22 -6.99
N GLU A 164 -17.87 -5.55 -7.67
CA GLU A 164 -18.27 -4.18 -7.36
C GLU A 164 -18.66 -4.01 -5.88
N SER A 165 -19.39 -4.97 -5.31
CA SER A 165 -19.76 -4.98 -3.90
C SER A 165 -18.58 -5.07 -2.95
N GLU A 166 -17.55 -5.86 -3.29
CA GLU A 166 -16.33 -5.98 -2.47
C GLU A 166 -15.50 -4.68 -2.54
N VAL A 167 -15.41 -4.07 -3.72
CA VAL A 167 -14.74 -2.76 -3.88
C VAL A 167 -15.45 -1.69 -3.04
N ALA A 168 -16.78 -1.63 -3.09
CA ALA A 168 -17.58 -0.67 -2.32
C ALA A 168 -17.48 -0.88 -0.79
N GLN A 169 -17.24 -2.11 -0.33
CA GLN A 169 -17.03 -2.41 1.09
C GLN A 169 -15.66 -1.97 1.61
N ILE A 170 -14.65 -1.98 0.72
CA ILE A 170 -13.26 -1.73 1.10
C ILE A 170 -12.92 -0.24 0.95
N LEU A 171 -13.38 0.40 -0.14
CA LEU A 171 -13.06 1.80 -0.39
C LEU A 171 -13.83 2.75 0.54
N PRO A 172 -13.22 3.88 0.93
CA PRO A 172 -13.92 4.89 1.70
C PRO A 172 -15.04 5.54 0.87
N GLY A 173 -16.01 6.16 1.56
CA GLY A 173 -17.09 6.90 0.91
C GLY A 173 -16.59 8.06 0.04
N GLU A 174 -15.53 8.73 0.46
CA GLU A 174 -14.87 9.80 -0.30
C GLU A 174 -13.48 9.35 -0.76
N LEU A 175 -13.21 9.49 -2.06
CA LEU A 175 -11.91 9.20 -2.65
C LEU A 175 -11.05 10.47 -2.66
N GLU A 176 -9.95 10.47 -1.93
CA GLU A 176 -9.04 11.62 -1.82
C GLU A 176 -8.38 11.94 -3.18
N SER A 177 -8.33 13.24 -3.51
CA SER A 177 -7.69 13.76 -4.72
C SER A 177 -6.22 14.09 -4.44
N TYR A 178 -5.31 13.50 -5.21
CA TYR A 178 -3.86 13.76 -5.10
C TYR A 178 -3.36 14.67 -6.20
N THR A 179 -3.98 14.63 -7.37
CA THR A 179 -3.73 15.48 -8.52
C THR A 179 -5.07 15.84 -9.19
N ALA A 180 -5.02 16.70 -10.22
CA ALA A 180 -6.19 17.00 -11.04
C ALA A 180 -6.66 15.80 -11.90
N ALA A 181 -5.83 14.76 -12.05
CA ALA A 181 -6.16 13.57 -12.82
C ALA A 181 -6.68 12.41 -11.95
N THR A 182 -6.64 12.54 -10.61
CA THR A 182 -7.13 11.49 -9.72
C THR A 182 -8.61 11.20 -9.97
N ILE A 183 -8.96 9.92 -10.15
CA ILE A 183 -10.35 9.49 -10.21
C ILE A 183 -10.93 9.56 -8.79
N THR A 184 -11.83 10.50 -8.55
CA THR A 184 -12.47 10.70 -7.22
C THR A 184 -13.94 10.26 -7.19
N ASP A 185 -14.49 9.88 -8.33
CA ASP A 185 -15.86 9.39 -8.50
C ASP A 185 -15.88 7.86 -8.55
N HIS A 186 -16.77 7.24 -7.78
CA HIS A 186 -16.85 5.77 -7.68
C HIS A 186 -17.35 5.13 -8.98
N ASP A 187 -18.30 5.73 -9.68
CA ASP A 187 -18.81 5.19 -10.94
C ASP A 187 -17.73 5.22 -12.04
N ALA A 188 -16.98 6.32 -12.11
CA ALA A 188 -15.82 6.44 -12.99
C ALA A 188 -14.72 5.42 -12.65
N LEU A 189 -14.47 5.17 -11.35
CA LEU A 189 -13.52 4.13 -10.94
C LEU A 189 -14.03 2.75 -11.35
N HIS A 190 -15.30 2.41 -11.14
CA HIS A 190 -15.87 1.14 -11.55
C HIS A 190 -15.79 0.92 -13.06
N ALA A 191 -16.03 1.96 -13.86
CA ALA A 191 -15.84 1.92 -15.30
C ALA A 191 -14.38 1.62 -15.70
N GLU A 192 -13.40 2.26 -15.04
CA GLU A 192 -11.98 1.97 -15.26
C GLU A 192 -11.63 0.54 -14.86
N LEU A 193 -12.12 0.05 -13.72
CA LEU A 193 -11.88 -1.34 -13.27
C LEU A 193 -12.46 -2.36 -14.26
N GLU A 194 -13.58 -2.06 -14.92
CA GLU A 194 -14.12 -2.93 -15.97
C GLU A 194 -13.21 -2.98 -17.20
N GLN A 195 -12.65 -1.84 -17.62
CA GLN A 195 -11.64 -1.82 -18.69
C GLN A 195 -10.40 -2.62 -18.31
N VAL A 196 -9.97 -2.55 -17.04
CA VAL A 196 -8.88 -3.36 -16.51
C VAL A 196 -9.18 -4.86 -16.63
N ARG A 197 -10.39 -5.30 -16.27
CA ARG A 197 -10.81 -6.72 -16.39
C ARG A 197 -10.76 -7.20 -17.83
N VAL A 198 -11.20 -6.37 -18.78
CA VAL A 198 -11.20 -6.72 -20.22
C VAL A 198 -9.79 -6.79 -20.79
N ARG A 199 -8.92 -5.82 -20.49
CA ARG A 199 -7.56 -5.74 -21.08
C ARG A 199 -6.51 -6.58 -20.34
N GLY A 200 -6.75 -6.94 -19.09
CA GLY A 200 -5.88 -7.78 -18.26
C GLY A 200 -4.75 -7.05 -17.52
N TRP A 201 -4.70 -5.72 -17.59
CA TRP A 201 -3.73 -4.87 -16.89
C TRP A 201 -4.36 -3.52 -16.57
N ALA A 202 -3.77 -2.73 -15.68
CA ALA A 202 -4.23 -1.39 -15.31
C ALA A 202 -3.25 -0.31 -15.75
N ALA A 203 -3.78 0.87 -16.06
CA ALA A 203 -3.01 2.04 -16.48
C ALA A 203 -3.45 3.24 -15.64
N GLU A 204 -2.47 3.94 -15.10
CA GLU A 204 -2.68 5.18 -14.35
C GLU A 204 -1.85 6.27 -15.01
N ARG A 205 -2.45 7.44 -15.26
CA ARG A 205 -1.77 8.59 -15.85
C ARG A 205 -1.91 9.78 -14.92
N GLU A 206 -0.83 10.13 -14.25
CA GLU A 206 -0.70 11.29 -13.36
C GLU A 206 -1.68 11.32 -12.18
N GLN A 207 -2.33 10.21 -11.81
CA GLN A 207 -3.37 10.21 -10.77
C GLN A 207 -2.77 10.32 -9.37
N GLY A 208 -1.66 9.64 -9.11
CA GLY A 208 -0.94 9.71 -7.83
C GLY A 208 0.25 10.66 -7.82
N THR A 209 0.84 10.93 -8.97
CA THR A 209 1.99 11.85 -9.08
C THR A 209 1.99 12.51 -10.45
N ALA A 210 1.92 13.85 -10.47
CA ALA A 210 2.02 14.61 -11.71
C ALA A 210 3.32 14.29 -12.46
N GLY A 211 3.23 14.16 -13.78
CA GLY A 211 4.36 13.80 -14.65
C GLY A 211 4.69 12.30 -14.72
N VAL A 212 3.96 11.42 -14.03
CA VAL A 212 4.22 9.96 -13.99
C VAL A 212 3.04 9.19 -14.57
N ALA A 213 3.34 8.17 -15.36
CA ALA A 213 2.39 7.13 -15.75
C ALA A 213 2.84 5.77 -15.21
N CYS A 214 1.87 4.93 -14.86
CA CYS A 214 2.12 3.58 -14.39
C CYS A 214 1.27 2.58 -15.16
N VAL A 215 1.81 1.39 -15.39
CA VAL A 215 1.09 0.22 -15.88
C VAL A 215 1.27 -0.91 -14.88
N ALA A 216 0.25 -1.70 -14.58
CA ALA A 216 0.33 -2.79 -13.63
C ALA A 216 -0.43 -4.04 -14.08
N ALA A 217 0.04 -5.20 -13.67
CA ALA A 217 -0.67 -6.47 -13.83
C ALA A 217 -0.60 -7.28 -12.53
N THR A 218 -1.63 -8.07 -12.27
CA THR A 218 -1.71 -8.92 -11.08
C THR A 218 -0.80 -10.14 -11.20
N VAL A 219 -0.32 -10.63 -10.05
CA VAL A 219 0.38 -11.90 -9.92
C VAL A 219 -0.61 -12.93 -9.39
N ASP A 220 -1.29 -13.62 -10.31
CA ASP A 220 -2.44 -14.47 -10.00
C ASP A 220 -2.03 -15.84 -9.45
N TYR A 221 -1.25 -15.90 -8.38
CA TYR A 221 -0.97 -17.18 -7.69
C TYR A 221 -2.01 -17.49 -6.60
N ARG A 222 -2.76 -16.47 -6.17
CA ARG A 222 -3.92 -16.51 -5.26
C ARG A 222 -5.20 -16.12 -5.99
N ILE A 223 -6.36 -16.49 -5.44
CA ILE A 223 -7.68 -16.14 -5.97
C ILE A 223 -8.54 -15.55 -4.83
N PRO A 224 -8.97 -14.27 -4.92
CA PRO A 224 -8.53 -13.28 -5.90
C PRO A 224 -7.03 -12.96 -5.74
N ALA A 225 -6.40 -12.38 -6.75
CA ALA A 225 -4.99 -12.00 -6.65
C ALA A 225 -4.80 -10.95 -5.55
N THR A 226 -3.76 -11.13 -4.73
CA THR A 226 -3.42 -10.19 -3.64
C THR A 226 -2.23 -9.32 -3.98
N ASP A 227 -1.43 -9.71 -4.96
CA ASP A 227 -0.15 -9.09 -5.27
C ASP A 227 -0.11 -8.68 -6.75
N ALA A 228 0.62 -7.60 -7.06
CA ALA A 228 0.74 -7.06 -8.41
C ALA A 228 2.14 -6.49 -8.66
N ILE A 229 2.52 -6.41 -9.93
CA ILE A 229 3.73 -5.74 -10.39
C ILE A 229 3.34 -4.54 -11.26
N SER A 230 4.03 -3.41 -11.06
CA SER A 230 3.87 -2.24 -11.91
C SER A 230 5.17 -1.74 -12.50
N CYS A 231 5.06 -1.08 -13.64
CA CYS A 231 6.10 -0.33 -14.31
C CYS A 231 5.73 1.17 -14.28
N SER A 232 6.63 2.01 -13.78
CA SER A 232 6.45 3.47 -13.66
C SER A 232 7.42 4.22 -14.57
N MET A 233 6.88 5.13 -15.37
CA MET A 233 7.61 5.88 -16.40
C MET A 233 7.22 7.37 -16.42
N PRO A 234 8.08 8.26 -16.93
CA PRO A 234 7.70 9.64 -17.22
C PRO A 234 6.52 9.71 -18.20
N ILE A 235 5.55 10.59 -17.96
CA ILE A 235 4.35 10.74 -18.79
C ILE A 235 4.68 11.02 -20.27
N GLN A 236 5.82 11.66 -20.54
CA GLN A 236 6.29 11.98 -21.90
C GLN A 236 6.63 10.73 -22.71
N LEU A 237 6.90 9.60 -22.05
CA LEU A 237 7.19 8.31 -22.70
C LEU A 237 5.95 7.39 -22.76
N ALA A 238 4.85 7.78 -22.10
CA ALA A 238 3.63 6.99 -22.00
C ALA A 238 2.68 7.19 -23.20
N ALA A 239 3.19 6.98 -24.41
CA ALA A 239 2.36 6.89 -25.61
C ALA A 239 1.46 5.64 -25.55
N PRO A 240 0.27 5.63 -26.18
CA PRO A 240 -0.64 4.48 -26.15
C PRO A 240 0.03 3.14 -26.51
N ASP A 241 0.82 3.11 -27.59
CA ASP A 241 1.54 1.91 -28.03
C ASP A 241 2.55 1.41 -27.00
N GLU A 242 3.19 2.32 -26.25
CA GLU A 242 4.14 1.97 -25.21
C GLU A 242 3.43 1.44 -23.97
N LEU A 243 2.29 2.02 -23.57
CA LEU A 243 1.47 1.48 -22.48
C LEU A 243 1.00 0.06 -22.80
N ASP A 244 0.52 -0.17 -24.01
CA ASP A 244 0.09 -1.49 -24.48
C ASP A 244 1.26 -2.49 -24.51
N ARG A 245 2.44 -2.07 -24.99
CA ARG A 245 3.65 -2.88 -24.95
C ARG A 245 4.01 -3.27 -23.53
N VAL A 246 4.08 -2.30 -22.62
CA VAL A 246 4.43 -2.51 -21.21
C VAL A 246 3.41 -3.43 -20.53
N GLY A 247 2.10 -3.22 -20.79
CA GLY A 247 1.04 -4.08 -20.25
C GLY A 247 1.19 -5.54 -20.67
N ARG A 248 1.50 -5.80 -21.94
CA ARG A 248 1.76 -7.16 -22.45
C ARG A 248 3.00 -7.81 -21.82
N VAL A 249 4.09 -7.04 -21.71
CA VAL A 249 5.35 -7.53 -21.09
C VAL A 249 5.10 -7.86 -19.62
N LEU A 250 4.48 -6.95 -18.85
CA LEU A 250 4.12 -7.20 -17.46
C LEU A 250 3.26 -8.45 -17.29
N THR A 251 2.18 -8.57 -18.06
CA THR A 251 1.28 -9.74 -17.99
C THR A 251 2.02 -11.05 -18.26
N THR A 252 2.96 -11.06 -19.21
CA THR A 252 3.78 -12.23 -19.52
C THR A 252 4.65 -12.63 -18.33
N HIS A 253 5.33 -11.66 -17.71
CA HIS A 253 6.19 -11.89 -16.56
C HIS A 253 5.41 -12.27 -15.30
N THR A 254 4.27 -11.62 -15.02
CA THR A 254 3.45 -11.94 -13.84
C THR A 254 2.81 -13.32 -13.95
N HIS A 255 2.38 -13.77 -15.14
CA HIS A 255 1.93 -15.14 -15.37
C HIS A 255 3.04 -16.17 -15.11
N ARG A 256 4.27 -15.90 -15.57
CA ARG A 256 5.42 -16.78 -15.32
C ARG A 256 5.75 -16.85 -13.83
N LEU A 257 5.77 -15.70 -13.15
CA LEU A 257 5.97 -15.62 -11.71
C LEU A 257 4.89 -16.40 -10.96
N ALA A 258 3.62 -16.19 -11.27
CA ALA A 258 2.51 -16.90 -10.64
C ALA A 258 2.62 -18.42 -10.81
N ALA A 259 3.01 -18.89 -12.00
CA ALA A 259 3.26 -20.31 -12.25
C ALA A 259 4.43 -20.84 -11.41
N THR A 260 5.52 -20.08 -11.28
CA THR A 260 6.67 -20.43 -10.43
C THR A 260 6.26 -20.54 -8.97
N LEU A 261 5.56 -19.54 -8.42
CA LEU A 261 5.09 -19.54 -7.04
C LEU A 261 4.24 -20.78 -6.74
N ARG A 262 3.27 -21.09 -7.62
CA ARG A 262 2.41 -22.28 -7.49
C ARG A 262 3.21 -23.60 -7.52
N ARG A 263 4.25 -23.71 -8.36
CA ARG A 263 5.13 -24.90 -8.40
C ARG A 263 5.93 -25.08 -7.11
N HIS A 264 6.28 -23.99 -6.44
CA HIS A 264 6.94 -24.01 -5.13
C HIS A 264 5.95 -24.16 -3.96
N GLY A 265 4.66 -24.41 -4.22
CA GLY A 265 3.64 -24.59 -3.19
C GLY A 265 3.22 -23.29 -2.51
N ILE A 266 3.64 -22.13 -3.03
CA ILE A 266 3.28 -20.82 -2.50
C ILE A 266 1.87 -20.49 -2.99
N ARG A 267 0.96 -20.29 -2.04
CA ARG A 267 -0.45 -19.98 -2.24
C ARG A 267 -0.93 -18.96 -1.21
#